data_AF-K1TWD4-F1
#
_entry.id   AF-K1TWD4-F1
#
_cell.length_a   1.000
_cell.length_b   1.000
_cell.length_c   1.000
_cell.angle_alpha   90.00
_cell.angle_beta   90.00
_cell.angle_gamma   90.00
#
_symmetry.space_group_name_H-M   'P 1'
#
loop_
_entity.id
_entity.type
_entity.pdbx_description
1 polymer ?
#
loop_
_entity_poly.entity_id
_entity_poly.type
_entity_poly.pdbx_seq_one_letter_code
_entity_poly.pdbx_strand_id
1 'polypeptide(L)'
;EEVKTLKVFSFAEWCLWNAATDMENFQRNFSTGEVEVEGSTIYHKTEYRERRNHYAFYTVNTEIQGYDTDRESFIGLYNEFAEPEAVMEGKPRNSFAHGWSPIASHYIEVTLQPGESRDLIFLLGYVENEQDKKFSAKKVINKEKAHQLIAQFDTTEKVDAAFAELNQYWDNLLNIFTVKSGNDKLDRMVNIWNQYQCMITFCMSRSASFFESGIGRGMGFRDSNQDLVGFVHQIPTRARQRIIDIASTQFPDGGCYHQYQPLTKRGNNDIGGGFNDDPCWLIFGTVAYIKETGDFSILAEQVPFDNQPGTEVSLFEHLKISMNHVINNLGPHKLPLIGRADWNDCLNLNCFSWDPNESFQTTENKGEGSKAESLMIAGLFVV
;
A
#
# COMPACT_ATOMS: atom_id res chain seq x y z
N GLU A 1 45.85 -14.95 -0.52
CA GLU A 1 44.45 -15.00 -0.98
C GLU A 1 44.26 -16.29 -1.75
N GLU A 2 43.12 -16.95 -1.59
CA GLU A 2 42.85 -18.29 -2.12
C GLU A 2 41.58 -18.29 -2.98
N VAL A 3 41.46 -19.24 -3.89
CA VAL A 3 40.25 -19.47 -4.69
C VAL A 3 39.11 -19.88 -3.76
N LYS A 4 37.93 -19.27 -3.92
CA LYS A 4 36.73 -19.60 -3.15
C LYS A 4 35.66 -20.17 -4.06
N THR A 5 35.04 -21.28 -3.65
CA THR A 5 33.80 -21.78 -4.24
C THR A 5 32.67 -21.59 -3.24
N LEU A 6 31.68 -20.80 -3.63
CA LEU A 6 30.51 -20.44 -2.84
C LEU A 6 29.29 -21.17 -3.38
N LYS A 7 28.40 -21.55 -2.47
CA LYS A 7 27.08 -22.09 -2.76
C LYS A 7 26.06 -21.07 -2.27
N VAL A 8 25.42 -20.39 -3.21
CA VAL A 8 24.48 -19.31 -2.93
C VAL A 8 23.07 -19.86 -3.05
N PHE A 9 22.28 -19.66 -2.00
CA PHE A 9 20.84 -19.90 -2.01
C PHE A 9 20.13 -18.56 -1.90
N SER A 10 19.16 -18.30 -2.78
CA SER A 10 18.21 -17.20 -2.59
C SER A 10 16.95 -17.72 -1.92
N PHE A 11 16.14 -16.84 -1.31
CA PHE A 11 14.92 -17.25 -0.65
C PHE A 11 13.89 -16.12 -0.63
N ALA A 12 12.67 -16.44 -1.04
CA ALA A 12 11.47 -15.64 -0.84
C ALA A 12 10.30 -16.56 -0.48
N GLU A 13 9.51 -16.19 0.53
CA GLU A 13 8.28 -16.90 0.89
C GLU A 13 7.07 -16.17 0.30
N TRP A 14 6.19 -16.90 -0.37
CA TRP A 14 5.02 -16.33 -1.00
C TRP A 14 3.87 -16.22 -0.01
N CYS A 15 3.30 -15.02 0.13
CA CYS A 15 1.94 -14.85 0.62
C CYS A 15 0.95 -15.28 -0.47
N LEU A 16 -0.15 -15.93 -0.09
CA LEU A 16 -1.24 -16.33 -0.99
C LEU A 16 -2.17 -15.14 -1.33
N TRP A 17 -1.56 -14.02 -1.71
CA TRP A 17 -2.13 -12.75 -2.19
C TRP A 17 -3.00 -11.98 -1.19
N ASN A 18 -4.12 -12.57 -0.76
CA ASN A 18 -4.97 -11.96 0.25
C ASN A 18 -4.41 -12.36 1.62
N ALA A 19 -3.66 -11.44 2.23
CA ALA A 19 -2.95 -11.67 3.49
C ALA A 19 -3.88 -12.08 4.65
N ALA A 20 -5.12 -11.57 4.71
CA ALA A 20 -6.08 -11.98 5.74
C ALA A 20 -6.43 -13.47 5.59
N THR A 21 -6.74 -13.90 4.37
CA THR A 21 -7.04 -15.31 4.11
C THR A 21 -5.82 -16.21 4.20
N ASP A 22 -4.63 -15.69 3.93
CA ASP A 22 -3.34 -16.41 4.04
C ASP A 22 -3.11 -16.87 5.49
N MET A 23 -3.35 -15.98 6.46
CA MET A 23 -3.10 -16.24 7.88
C MET A 23 -4.26 -16.92 8.63
N GLU A 24 -5.46 -17.01 8.04
CA GLU A 24 -6.65 -17.55 8.73
C GLU A 24 -7.21 -18.85 8.11
N ASN A 25 -7.15 -19.02 6.78
CA ASN A 25 -7.96 -20.02 6.09
C ASN A 25 -7.17 -21.25 5.60
N PHE A 26 -6.40 -21.85 6.51
CA PHE A 26 -5.58 -23.04 6.23
C PHE A 26 -6.37 -24.22 5.67
N GLN A 27 -7.64 -24.36 6.08
CA GLN A 27 -8.55 -25.40 5.61
C GLN A 27 -8.63 -25.44 4.08
N ARG A 28 -8.63 -24.27 3.43
CA ARG A 28 -8.64 -24.14 1.98
C ARG A 28 -7.22 -23.92 1.42
N ASN A 29 -6.49 -22.95 1.95
CA ASN A 29 -5.36 -22.36 1.25
C ASN A 29 -4.13 -23.31 1.17
N PHE A 30 -3.97 -24.25 2.11
CA PHE A 30 -2.99 -25.34 2.04
C PHE A 30 -3.20 -26.31 0.87
N SER A 31 -4.31 -26.21 0.14
CA SER A 31 -4.57 -27.02 -1.07
C SER A 31 -4.54 -26.20 -2.36
N THR A 32 -4.09 -24.93 -2.32
CA THR A 32 -4.19 -24.00 -3.47
C THR A 32 -2.87 -23.54 -4.06
N GLY A 33 -1.76 -23.69 -3.32
CA GLY A 33 -0.42 -23.33 -3.77
C GLY A 33 -0.07 -23.92 -5.14
N GLU A 34 0.18 -23.07 -6.14
CA GLU A 34 0.58 -23.50 -7.48
C GLU A 34 1.76 -22.66 -8.01
N VAL A 35 2.72 -23.33 -8.66
CA VAL A 35 3.91 -22.70 -9.25
C VAL A 35 4.17 -23.17 -10.68
N GLU A 36 5.01 -22.43 -11.42
CA GLU A 36 5.70 -22.88 -12.63
C GLU A 36 7.19 -22.53 -12.52
N VAL A 37 8.05 -23.27 -13.20
CA VAL A 37 9.49 -22.97 -13.29
C VAL A 37 9.91 -23.00 -14.75
N GLU A 38 10.65 -21.98 -15.18
CA GLU A 38 11.21 -21.87 -16.53
C GLU A 38 12.63 -21.28 -16.44
N GLY A 39 13.64 -22.09 -16.79
CA GLY A 39 15.04 -21.70 -16.62
C GLY A 39 15.35 -21.33 -15.18
N SER A 40 15.79 -20.10 -14.96
CA SER A 40 16.08 -19.52 -13.64
C SER A 40 14.91 -18.74 -13.03
N THR A 41 13.70 -18.85 -13.58
CA THR A 41 12.53 -18.09 -13.11
C THR A 41 11.49 -19.00 -12.48
N ILE A 42 11.13 -18.69 -11.23
CA ILE A 42 10.07 -19.35 -10.46
C ILE A 42 8.85 -18.44 -10.46
N TYR A 43 7.70 -18.96 -10.87
CA TYR A 43 6.43 -18.24 -10.93
C TYR A 43 5.49 -18.74 -9.84
N HIS A 44 4.97 -17.83 -9.01
CA HIS A 44 3.89 -18.12 -8.07
C HIS A 44 2.55 -17.73 -8.69
N LYS A 45 1.69 -18.72 -8.92
CA LYS A 45 0.44 -18.59 -9.67
C LYS A 45 -0.79 -19.10 -8.92
N THR A 46 -0.73 -19.13 -7.60
CA THR A 46 -1.87 -19.52 -6.75
C THR A 46 -3.12 -18.72 -7.13
N GLU A 47 -4.23 -19.43 -7.34
CA GLU A 47 -5.51 -18.89 -7.82
C GLU A 47 -5.48 -18.21 -9.21
N TYR A 48 -4.38 -18.26 -9.97
CA TYR A 48 -4.35 -17.74 -11.35
C TYR A 48 -5.24 -18.56 -12.29
N ARG A 49 -5.47 -19.84 -11.99
CA ARG A 49 -6.41 -20.69 -12.73
C ARG A 49 -7.86 -20.22 -12.65
N GLU A 50 -8.20 -19.36 -11.70
CA GLU A 50 -9.56 -18.89 -11.42
C GLU A 50 -9.70 -17.38 -11.70
N ARG A 51 -9.98 -16.59 -10.66
CA ARG A 51 -10.37 -15.18 -10.73
C ARG A 51 -9.18 -14.23 -10.86
N ARG A 52 -7.99 -14.63 -10.41
CA ARG A 52 -6.81 -13.76 -10.48
C ARG A 52 -6.32 -13.69 -11.91
N ASN A 53 -6.08 -12.48 -12.40
CA ASN A 53 -5.45 -12.21 -13.68
C ASN A 53 -3.96 -11.84 -13.49
N HIS A 54 -3.42 -12.05 -12.29
CA HIS A 54 -2.05 -11.71 -11.92
C HIS A 54 -1.29 -12.88 -11.30
N TYR A 55 0.03 -12.87 -11.49
CA TYR A 55 0.97 -13.78 -10.84
C TYR A 55 2.24 -13.00 -10.44
N ALA A 56 3.08 -13.63 -9.61
CA ALA A 56 4.39 -13.11 -9.26
C ALA A 56 5.48 -14.02 -9.81
N PHE A 57 6.68 -13.50 -9.97
CA PHE A 57 7.86 -14.30 -10.27
C PHE A 57 9.07 -13.86 -9.48
N TYR A 58 9.99 -14.79 -9.26
CA TYR A 58 11.31 -14.52 -8.73
C TYR A 58 12.33 -15.15 -9.67
N THR A 59 13.27 -14.35 -10.17
CA THR A 59 14.28 -14.79 -11.15
C THR A 59 15.67 -14.35 -10.74
N VAL A 60 16.67 -14.98 -11.34
CA VAL A 60 18.07 -14.55 -11.30
C VAL A 60 18.66 -14.53 -12.71
N ASN A 61 19.50 -13.55 -13.02
CA ASN A 61 20.11 -13.33 -14.34
C ASN A 61 21.24 -14.31 -14.73
N THR A 62 21.27 -15.50 -14.14
CA THR A 62 22.25 -16.55 -14.44
C THR A 62 21.57 -17.91 -14.48
N GLU A 63 22.20 -18.88 -15.14
CA GLU A 63 21.84 -20.28 -14.99
C GLU A 63 22.00 -20.74 -13.53
N ILE A 64 21.07 -21.58 -13.09
CA ILE A 64 21.01 -22.14 -11.74
C ILE A 64 21.33 -23.64 -11.79
N GLN A 65 21.93 -24.17 -10.72
CA GLN A 65 22.22 -25.61 -10.59
C GLN A 65 21.07 -26.37 -9.91
N GLY A 66 20.08 -25.65 -9.38
CA GLY A 66 18.81 -26.20 -8.93
C GLY A 66 17.94 -25.13 -8.29
N TYR A 67 16.77 -25.53 -7.82
CA TYR A 67 15.79 -24.64 -7.22
C TYR A 67 15.03 -25.33 -6.10
N ASP A 68 14.24 -24.56 -5.35
CA ASP A 68 13.23 -25.08 -4.45
C ASP A 68 12.01 -24.16 -4.47
N THR A 69 10.82 -24.77 -4.48
CA THR A 69 9.55 -24.03 -4.48
C THR A 69 8.64 -24.43 -3.31
N ASP A 70 9.00 -25.44 -2.53
CA ASP A 70 8.26 -25.89 -1.34
C ASP A 70 9.02 -25.56 -0.06
N ARG A 71 8.37 -24.86 0.88
CA ARG A 71 9.01 -24.41 2.13
C ARG A 71 9.50 -25.56 3.00
N GLU A 72 8.69 -26.60 3.16
CA GLU A 72 9.02 -27.72 4.05
C GLU A 72 10.22 -28.52 3.52
N SER A 73 10.28 -28.74 2.20
CA SER A 73 11.43 -29.38 1.56
C SER A 73 12.73 -28.56 1.74
N PHE A 74 12.64 -27.23 1.64
CA PHE A 74 13.81 -26.35 1.74
C PHE A 74 14.29 -26.12 3.18
N ILE A 75 13.35 -25.80 4.08
CA ILE A 75 13.63 -25.46 5.49
C ILE A 75 13.80 -26.74 6.33
N GLY A 76 12.94 -27.73 6.14
CA GLY A 76 12.74 -28.87 7.05
C GLY A 76 11.62 -28.59 8.06
N LEU A 77 10.76 -29.58 8.31
CA LEU A 77 9.53 -29.42 9.11
C LEU A 77 9.78 -28.89 10.54
N TYR A 78 10.92 -29.20 11.13
CA TYR A 78 11.25 -28.87 12.52
C TYR A 78 12.37 -27.85 12.67
N ASN A 79 12.75 -27.17 11.58
CA ASN A 79 13.82 -26.18 11.59
C ASN A 79 13.29 -24.75 11.47
N GLU A 80 14.17 -23.81 11.73
CA GLU A 80 13.92 -22.38 11.57
C GLU A 80 14.63 -21.80 10.34
N PHE A 81 14.29 -20.56 9.96
CA PHE A 81 14.93 -19.87 8.83
C PHE A 81 16.45 -19.68 9.00
N ALA A 82 16.98 -19.80 10.22
CA ALA A 82 18.42 -19.75 10.49
C ALA A 82 19.15 -21.06 10.09
N GLU A 83 18.44 -22.18 9.98
CA GLU A 83 19.03 -23.50 9.70
C GLU A 83 18.26 -24.30 8.61
N PRO A 84 18.06 -23.77 7.38
CA PRO A 84 17.38 -24.53 6.33
C PRO A 84 18.16 -25.79 5.93
N GLU A 85 17.51 -26.96 5.89
CA GLU A 85 18.19 -28.23 5.55
C GLU A 85 18.91 -28.18 4.20
N ALA A 86 18.28 -27.60 3.18
CA ALA A 86 18.88 -27.50 1.84
C ALA A 86 20.20 -26.71 1.85
N VAL A 87 20.26 -25.64 2.66
CA VAL A 87 21.46 -24.80 2.83
C VAL A 87 22.52 -25.56 3.62
N MET A 88 22.14 -26.20 4.73
CA MET A 88 23.06 -26.94 5.60
C MET A 88 23.66 -28.16 4.91
N GLU A 89 22.90 -28.84 4.05
CA GLU A 89 23.38 -29.92 3.20
C GLU A 89 24.16 -29.43 1.96
N GLY A 90 24.06 -28.15 1.65
CA GLY A 90 24.74 -27.52 0.51
C GLY A 90 24.29 -28.07 -0.84
N LYS A 91 23.01 -28.43 -0.99
CA LYS A 91 22.41 -28.87 -2.26
C LYS A 91 20.91 -28.51 -2.33
N PRO A 92 20.38 -28.19 -3.51
CA PRO A 92 18.94 -27.95 -3.69
C PRO A 92 18.18 -29.28 -3.58
N ARG A 93 16.90 -29.23 -3.17
CA ARG A 93 16.02 -30.41 -3.23
C ARG A 93 15.31 -30.54 -4.57
N ASN A 94 15.29 -29.49 -5.41
CA ASN A 94 14.50 -29.44 -6.65
C ASN A 94 13.01 -29.72 -6.38
N SER A 95 12.52 -29.18 -5.26
CA SER A 95 11.14 -29.35 -4.83
C SER A 95 10.16 -28.58 -5.72
N PHE A 96 8.98 -29.15 -5.90
CA PHE A 96 7.90 -28.57 -6.69
C PHE A 96 6.63 -28.45 -5.84
N ALA A 97 6.22 -27.23 -5.50
CA ALA A 97 5.08 -26.97 -4.63
C ALA A 97 3.76 -27.45 -5.22
N HIS A 98 2.93 -28.02 -4.35
CA HIS A 98 1.54 -28.37 -4.66
C HIS A 98 0.70 -28.25 -3.38
N GLY A 99 0.08 -27.08 -3.19
CA GLY A 99 -0.50 -26.69 -1.90
C GLY A 99 0.54 -26.12 -0.94
N TRP A 100 0.28 -26.27 0.36
CA TRP A 100 1.12 -25.85 1.48
C TRP A 100 1.62 -24.41 1.35
N SER A 101 2.94 -24.21 1.50
CA SER A 101 3.58 -22.90 1.53
C SER A 101 4.60 -22.79 0.40
N PRO A 102 4.19 -22.27 -0.78
CA PRO A 102 5.12 -22.00 -1.87
C PRO A 102 6.22 -21.02 -1.46
N ILE A 103 7.44 -21.26 -1.95
CA ILE A 103 8.59 -20.36 -1.87
C ILE A 103 9.20 -20.18 -3.27
N ALA A 104 10.23 -19.35 -3.36
CA ALA A 104 11.15 -19.33 -4.48
C ALA A 104 12.60 -19.27 -3.99
N SER A 105 13.35 -20.32 -4.28
CA SER A 105 14.76 -20.45 -3.95
C SER A 105 15.54 -20.95 -5.17
N HIS A 106 16.68 -20.32 -5.43
CA HIS A 106 17.63 -20.71 -6.47
C HIS A 106 18.93 -21.17 -5.82
N TYR A 107 19.55 -22.21 -6.37
CA TYR A 107 20.88 -22.69 -5.99
C TYR A 107 21.91 -22.36 -7.08
N ILE A 108 22.97 -21.64 -6.71
CA ILE A 108 24.00 -21.15 -7.62
C ILE A 108 25.38 -21.48 -7.05
N GLU A 109 26.24 -22.11 -7.85
CA GLU A 109 27.65 -22.30 -7.53
C GLU A 109 28.50 -21.20 -8.18
N VAL A 110 29.31 -20.52 -7.36
CA VAL A 110 30.16 -19.42 -7.80
C VAL A 110 31.60 -19.67 -7.37
N THR A 111 32.51 -19.83 -8.32
CA THR A 111 33.95 -19.89 -8.06
C THR A 111 34.57 -18.53 -8.37
N LEU A 112 35.32 -17.98 -7.40
CA LEU A 112 36.01 -16.69 -7.49
C LEU A 112 37.51 -16.88 -7.26
N GLN A 113 38.32 -16.29 -8.14
CA GLN A 113 39.75 -16.10 -7.93
C GLN A 113 40.02 -15.07 -6.82
N PRO A 114 41.24 -15.04 -6.26
CA PRO A 114 41.69 -13.92 -5.43
C PRO A 114 41.37 -12.54 -6.02
N GLY A 115 40.63 -11.72 -5.29
CA GLY A 115 40.22 -10.37 -5.70
C GLY A 115 39.09 -10.31 -6.73
N GLU A 116 38.58 -11.44 -7.22
CA GLU A 116 37.45 -11.49 -8.14
C GLU A 116 36.12 -11.24 -7.41
N SER A 117 35.19 -10.58 -8.10
CA SER A 117 33.81 -10.39 -7.66
C SER A 117 32.85 -10.79 -8.77
N ARG A 118 31.62 -11.14 -8.40
CA ARG A 118 30.56 -11.50 -9.34
C ARG A 118 29.23 -10.93 -8.88
N ASP A 119 28.56 -10.25 -9.80
CA ASP A 119 27.22 -9.70 -9.57
C ASP A 119 26.14 -10.70 -9.98
N LEU A 120 25.08 -10.75 -9.18
CA LEU A 120 23.88 -11.54 -9.43
C LEU A 120 22.67 -10.63 -9.24
N ILE A 121 21.79 -10.60 -10.23
CA ILE A 121 20.60 -9.75 -10.20
C ILE A 121 19.39 -10.63 -9.95
N PHE A 122 18.73 -10.39 -8.82
CA PHE A 122 17.47 -11.03 -8.47
C PHE A 122 16.32 -10.06 -8.67
N LEU A 123 15.26 -10.51 -9.33
CA LEU A 123 14.07 -9.69 -9.59
C LEU A 123 12.82 -10.39 -9.07
N LEU A 124 12.12 -9.70 -8.16
CA LEU A 124 10.79 -10.04 -7.70
C LEU A 124 9.77 -9.18 -8.47
N GLY A 125 8.99 -9.81 -9.35
CA GLY A 125 8.06 -9.11 -10.23
C GLY A 125 6.60 -9.46 -9.97
N TYR A 126 5.71 -8.50 -10.24
CA TYR A 126 4.26 -8.66 -10.30
C TYR A 126 3.80 -8.45 -11.74
N VAL A 127 2.95 -9.34 -12.25
CA VAL A 127 2.46 -9.27 -13.64
C VAL A 127 0.96 -9.45 -13.68
N GLU A 128 0.27 -8.58 -14.42
CA GLU A 128 -1.13 -8.71 -14.80
C GLU A 128 -1.28 -9.00 -16.30
N ASN A 129 -2.10 -10.00 -16.62
CA ASN A 129 -2.54 -10.28 -17.98
C ASN A 129 -4.01 -9.89 -18.15
N GLU A 130 -4.39 -9.56 -19.38
CA GLU A 130 -5.79 -9.46 -19.77
C GLU A 130 -6.47 -10.83 -19.61
N GLN A 131 -7.75 -10.84 -19.22
CA GLN A 131 -8.46 -12.07 -18.84
C GLN A 131 -8.46 -13.14 -19.95
N ASP A 132 -8.56 -12.72 -21.21
CA ASP A 132 -8.55 -13.56 -22.41
C ASP A 132 -7.13 -14.00 -22.83
N LYS A 133 -6.08 -13.35 -22.31
CA LYS A 133 -4.66 -13.64 -22.61
C LYS A 133 -3.92 -14.30 -21.46
N LYS A 134 -4.65 -14.82 -20.47
CA LYS A 134 -4.05 -15.41 -19.27
C LYS A 134 -3.12 -16.60 -19.55
N PHE A 135 -3.41 -17.39 -20.58
CA PHE A 135 -2.75 -18.66 -20.83
C PHE A 135 -2.17 -18.71 -22.25
N SER A 136 -0.89 -19.09 -22.38
CA SER A 136 -0.24 -19.35 -23.67
C SER A 136 -0.56 -20.74 -24.21
N ALA A 137 -0.84 -21.68 -23.30
CA ALA A 137 -1.35 -23.02 -23.58
C ALA A 137 -2.23 -23.49 -22.41
N LYS A 138 -2.94 -24.61 -22.56
CA LYS A 138 -3.82 -25.14 -21.49
C LYS A 138 -3.05 -25.31 -20.18
N LYS A 139 -3.44 -24.53 -19.15
CA LYS A 139 -2.82 -24.49 -17.80
C LYS A 139 -1.39 -23.96 -17.72
N VAL A 140 -0.87 -23.34 -18.78
CA VAL A 140 0.45 -22.68 -18.81
C VAL A 140 0.22 -21.18 -18.85
N ILE A 141 0.73 -20.44 -17.85
CA ILE A 141 0.55 -18.98 -17.78
C ILE A 141 1.25 -18.30 -18.97
N ASN A 142 0.66 -17.21 -19.47
CA ASN A 142 1.32 -16.33 -20.42
C ASN A 142 2.42 -15.51 -19.71
N LYS A 143 3.67 -15.73 -20.11
CA LYS A 143 4.88 -15.16 -19.49
C LYS A 143 5.46 -13.96 -20.24
N GLU A 144 4.83 -13.53 -21.34
CA GLU A 144 5.39 -12.49 -22.22
C GLU A 144 5.75 -11.20 -21.46
N LYS A 145 4.83 -10.70 -20.63
CA LYS A 145 5.07 -9.50 -19.81
C LYS A 145 6.16 -9.71 -18.74
N ALA A 146 6.29 -10.93 -18.20
CA ALA A 146 7.38 -11.25 -17.28
C ALA A 146 8.73 -11.23 -18.01
N HIS A 147 8.84 -11.86 -19.18
CA HIS A 147 10.06 -11.84 -19.99
C HIS A 147 10.48 -10.42 -20.37
N GLN A 148 9.51 -9.57 -20.75
CA GLN A 148 9.76 -8.15 -21.05
C GLN A 148 10.30 -7.40 -19.82
N LEU A 149 9.74 -7.64 -18.63
CA LEU A 149 10.20 -7.01 -17.39
C LEU A 149 11.60 -7.51 -16.98
N ILE A 150 11.86 -8.81 -17.10
CA ILE A 150 13.16 -9.40 -16.80
C ILE A 150 14.24 -8.80 -17.72
N ALA A 151 13.95 -8.67 -19.02
CA ALA A 151 14.87 -8.09 -19.99
C ALA A 151 15.20 -6.61 -19.73
N GLN A 152 14.42 -5.90 -18.91
CA GLN A 152 14.74 -4.53 -18.50
C GLN A 152 15.82 -4.46 -17.41
N PHE A 153 16.10 -5.56 -16.71
CA PHE A 153 16.99 -5.60 -15.54
C PHE A 153 17.96 -6.79 -15.57
N ASP A 154 18.24 -7.39 -16.73
CA ASP A 154 19.05 -8.59 -16.86
C ASP A 154 20.58 -8.36 -16.80
N THR A 155 21.03 -7.09 -16.88
CA THR A 155 22.45 -6.72 -16.73
C THR A 155 22.64 -5.64 -15.67
N THR A 156 23.86 -5.59 -15.11
CA THR A 156 24.23 -4.63 -14.06
C THR A 156 24.13 -3.20 -14.57
N GLU A 157 24.48 -2.94 -15.83
CA GLU A 157 24.37 -1.60 -16.42
C GLU A 157 22.92 -1.11 -16.48
N LYS A 158 21.95 -2.01 -16.73
CA LYS A 158 20.53 -1.65 -16.72
C LYS A 158 20.02 -1.38 -15.31
N VAL A 159 20.46 -2.17 -14.33
CA VAL A 159 20.14 -1.96 -12.91
C VAL A 159 20.74 -0.65 -12.41
N ASP A 160 22.00 -0.38 -12.72
CA ASP A 160 22.70 0.85 -12.35
C ASP A 160 22.05 2.08 -12.99
N ALA A 161 21.65 1.98 -14.26
CA ALA A 161 20.90 3.04 -14.93
C ALA A 161 19.56 3.32 -14.22
N ALA A 162 18.79 2.28 -13.90
CA ALA A 162 17.52 2.44 -13.18
C ALA A 162 17.72 2.98 -11.75
N PHE A 163 18.80 2.58 -11.06
CA PHE A 163 19.14 3.11 -9.74
C PHE A 163 19.56 4.58 -9.82
N ALA A 164 20.32 4.98 -10.85
CA ALA A 164 20.64 6.38 -11.11
C ALA A 164 19.40 7.22 -11.43
N GLU A 165 18.45 6.69 -12.21
CA GLU A 165 17.16 7.34 -12.46
C GLU A 165 16.34 7.51 -11.17
N LEU A 166 16.34 6.51 -10.28
CA LEU A 166 15.70 6.60 -8.98
C LEU A 166 16.33 7.68 -8.08
N ASN A 167 17.67 7.78 -8.08
CA ASN A 167 18.37 8.86 -7.36
C ASN A 167 17.98 10.23 -7.92
N GLN A 168 17.99 10.39 -9.24
CA GLN A 168 17.58 11.64 -9.87
C GLN A 168 16.11 11.99 -9.58
N TYR A 169 15.24 10.99 -9.55
CA TYR A 169 13.83 11.16 -9.16
C TYR A 169 13.73 11.74 -7.74
N TRP A 170 14.45 11.18 -6.76
CA TRP A 170 14.44 11.70 -5.40
C TRP A 170 15.09 13.08 -5.28
N ASP A 171 16.20 13.32 -5.97
CA ASP A 171 16.83 14.64 -6.01
C ASP A 171 15.86 15.69 -6.56
N ASN A 172 15.13 15.38 -7.62
CA ASN A 172 14.16 16.31 -8.20
C ASN A 172 13.02 16.65 -7.22
N LEU A 173 12.58 15.69 -6.40
CA LEU A 173 11.52 15.90 -5.42
C LEU A 173 12.00 16.67 -4.18
N LEU A 174 13.16 16.30 -3.63
CA LEU A 174 13.65 16.83 -2.36
C LEU A 174 14.27 18.23 -2.52
N ASN A 175 14.71 18.61 -3.73
CA ASN A 175 15.30 19.91 -3.99
C ASN A 175 14.30 21.05 -4.19
N ILE A 176 12.99 20.77 -4.18
CA ILE A 176 11.94 21.80 -4.31
C ILE A 176 11.95 22.77 -3.14
N PHE A 177 12.15 22.26 -1.91
CA PHE A 177 12.27 23.08 -0.71
C PHE A 177 13.48 22.63 0.11
N THR A 178 14.45 23.52 0.29
CA THR A 178 15.64 23.27 1.11
C THR A 178 15.98 24.47 1.98
N VAL A 179 16.60 24.20 3.13
CA VAL A 179 17.12 25.21 4.06
C VAL A 179 18.60 24.99 4.31
N LYS A 180 19.33 26.09 4.48
CA LYS A 180 20.70 26.11 4.98
C LYS A 180 20.75 27.03 6.19
N SER A 181 20.57 26.46 7.37
CA SER A 181 20.44 27.23 8.62
C SER A 181 21.74 27.29 9.44
N GLY A 182 22.69 26.39 9.16
CA GLY A 182 23.85 26.16 10.03
C GLY A 182 23.57 25.19 11.19
N ASN A 183 22.35 24.65 11.28
CA ASN A 183 21.97 23.56 12.19
C ASN A 183 21.75 22.28 11.37
N ASP A 184 22.69 21.33 11.49
CA ASP A 184 22.67 20.07 10.73
C ASP A 184 21.39 19.25 10.98
N LYS A 185 20.82 19.33 12.19
CA LYS A 185 19.60 18.60 12.56
C LYS A 185 18.39 19.19 11.85
N LEU A 186 18.28 20.51 11.82
CA LEU A 186 17.20 21.19 11.12
C LEU A 186 17.32 20.94 9.61
N ASP A 187 18.52 21.15 9.06
CA ASP A 187 18.79 21.03 7.63
C ASP A 187 18.48 19.62 7.14
N ARG A 188 18.92 18.54 7.83
CA ARG A 188 18.61 17.16 7.39
C ARG A 188 17.14 16.76 7.55
N MET A 189 16.42 17.33 8.53
CA MET A 189 15.00 17.04 8.70
C MET A 189 14.18 17.70 7.61
N VAL A 190 14.42 18.98 7.35
CA VAL A 190 13.72 19.74 6.31
C VAL A 190 14.09 19.23 4.92
N ASN A 191 15.39 19.01 4.64
CA ASN A 191 15.86 18.76 3.28
C ASN A 191 15.71 17.29 2.85
N ILE A 192 15.60 16.35 3.80
CA ILE A 192 15.59 14.91 3.48
C ILE A 192 14.46 14.20 4.21
N TRP A 193 14.60 13.98 5.52
CA TRP A 193 13.84 12.93 6.21
C TRP A 193 12.36 13.22 6.36
N ASN A 194 11.97 14.47 6.67
CA ASN A 194 10.56 14.83 6.80
C ASN A 194 9.86 14.76 5.44
N GLN A 195 10.50 15.27 4.39
CA GLN A 195 9.98 15.25 3.03
C GLN A 195 9.86 13.82 2.48
N TYR A 196 10.86 12.97 2.72
CA TYR A 196 10.81 11.55 2.40
C TYR A 196 9.62 10.89 3.12
N GLN A 197 9.46 11.14 4.42
CA GLN A 197 8.35 10.58 5.20
C GLN A 197 6.98 11.04 4.68
N CYS A 198 6.82 12.30 4.28
CA CYS A 198 5.57 12.79 3.67
C CYS A 198 5.21 12.07 2.36
N MET A 199 6.21 11.74 1.52
CA MET A 199 5.97 10.88 0.35
C MET A 199 5.50 9.48 0.76
N ILE A 200 6.13 8.89 1.78
CA ILE A 200 5.76 7.56 2.25
C ILE A 200 4.34 7.54 2.82
N THR A 201 3.96 8.52 3.64
CA THR A 201 2.59 8.60 4.17
C THR A 201 1.57 8.90 3.07
N PHE A 202 1.89 9.75 2.09
CA PHE A 202 1.01 9.95 0.93
C PHE A 202 0.75 8.65 0.14
N CYS A 203 1.77 7.80 -0.02
CA CYS A 203 1.67 6.53 -0.73
C CYS A 203 0.98 5.44 0.10
N MET A 204 1.32 5.31 1.38
CA MET A 204 0.92 4.18 2.23
C MET A 204 -0.26 4.49 3.16
N SER A 205 -0.60 5.77 3.34
CA SER A 205 -1.49 6.25 4.40
C SER A 205 -1.12 5.64 5.75
N ARG A 206 -1.98 4.81 6.33
CA ARG A 206 -1.74 4.04 7.56
C ARG A 206 -1.98 2.54 7.34
N SER A 207 -1.77 2.06 6.11
CA SER A 207 -2.15 0.69 5.72
C SER A 207 -1.17 -0.36 6.24
N ALA A 208 0.13 -0.25 5.93
CA ALA A 208 1.13 -1.27 6.24
C ALA A 208 2.42 -0.66 6.82
N SER A 209 2.84 -1.17 7.98
CA SER A 209 4.13 -0.89 8.61
C SER A 209 4.51 -2.07 9.52
N PHE A 210 5.55 -1.94 10.35
CA PHE A 210 5.85 -2.96 11.36
C PHE A 210 4.88 -2.94 12.57
N PHE A 211 3.92 -2.02 12.59
CA PHE A 211 2.85 -1.96 13.59
C PHE A 211 1.47 -2.11 12.95
N GLU A 212 1.24 -1.48 11.80
CA GLU A 212 -0.02 -1.58 11.02
C GLU A 212 0.06 -2.81 10.11
N SER A 213 -0.84 -3.77 10.27
CA SER A 213 -0.70 -5.12 9.70
C SER A 213 -0.96 -5.25 8.19
N GLY A 214 -1.40 -4.19 7.50
CA GLY A 214 -1.77 -4.27 6.09
C GLY A 214 -3.10 -4.97 5.80
N ILE A 215 -3.92 -5.25 6.84
CA ILE A 215 -5.21 -5.96 6.70
C ILE A 215 -6.40 -5.00 6.72
N GLY A 216 -6.73 -4.46 7.90
CA GLY A 216 -8.01 -3.77 8.14
C GLY A 216 -8.05 -2.31 7.74
N ARG A 217 -6.90 -1.65 7.59
CA ARG A 217 -6.83 -0.20 7.30
C ARG A 217 -6.53 0.06 5.84
N GLY A 218 -7.39 0.88 5.23
CA GLY A 218 -7.20 1.42 3.88
C GLY A 218 -6.48 2.76 3.91
N MET A 219 -6.93 3.68 3.06
CA MET A 219 -6.54 5.10 3.11
C MET A 219 -7.61 5.88 3.89
N GLY A 220 -7.24 6.51 5.00
CA GLY A 220 -8.17 7.34 5.78
C GLY A 220 -8.57 8.63 5.05
N PHE A 221 -9.83 9.04 5.17
CA PHE A 221 -10.33 10.28 4.55
C PHE A 221 -9.60 11.50 5.14
N ARG A 222 -9.68 11.66 6.47
CA ARG A 222 -8.92 12.65 7.23
C ARG A 222 -7.41 12.49 7.07
N ASP A 223 -6.88 11.27 7.18
CA ASP A 223 -5.43 11.02 7.10
C ASP A 223 -4.87 11.46 5.74
N SER A 224 -5.53 11.10 4.65
CA SER A 224 -5.08 11.45 3.30
C SER A 224 -5.13 12.96 3.06
N ASN A 225 -6.13 13.66 3.59
CA ASN A 225 -6.21 15.12 3.49
C ASN A 225 -5.13 15.85 4.29
N GLN A 226 -4.75 15.34 5.45
CA GLN A 226 -3.61 15.89 6.22
C GLN A 226 -2.27 15.57 5.55
N ASP A 227 -2.09 14.34 5.06
CA ASP A 227 -0.87 13.90 4.38
C ASP A 227 -0.63 14.73 3.10
N LEU A 228 -1.70 15.15 2.40
CA LEU A 228 -1.61 16.05 1.24
C LEU A 228 -0.87 17.35 1.53
N VAL A 229 -1.03 17.94 2.72
CA VAL A 229 -0.45 19.26 3.03
C VAL A 229 1.07 19.21 3.14
N GLY A 230 1.64 18.10 3.62
CA GLY A 230 3.09 17.89 3.66
C GLY A 230 3.70 17.42 2.33
N PHE A 231 2.86 17.10 1.35
CA PHE A 231 3.25 16.43 0.10
C PHE A 231 3.04 17.30 -1.15
N VAL A 232 2.09 18.23 -1.11
CA VAL A 232 1.57 18.88 -2.33
C VAL A 232 2.63 19.62 -3.14
N HIS A 233 3.66 20.17 -2.49
CA HIS A 233 4.78 20.83 -3.16
C HIS A 233 5.67 19.85 -3.95
N GLN A 234 5.68 18.56 -3.60
CA GLN A 234 6.50 17.55 -4.25
C GLN A 234 5.92 17.10 -5.59
N ILE A 235 4.65 16.64 -5.60
CA ILE A 235 3.97 16.19 -6.81
C ILE A 235 2.53 16.70 -6.84
N PRO A 236 2.31 17.96 -7.25
CA PRO A 236 0.98 18.58 -7.22
C PRO A 236 -0.06 17.83 -8.08
N THR A 237 0.34 17.24 -9.20
CA THR A 237 -0.59 16.48 -10.07
C THR A 237 -1.15 15.24 -9.38
N ARG A 238 -0.36 14.53 -8.58
CA ARG A 238 -0.82 13.39 -7.76
C ARG A 238 -1.66 13.86 -6.58
N ALA A 239 -1.34 15.01 -5.99
CA ALA A 239 -2.16 15.63 -4.96
C ALA A 239 -3.57 15.98 -5.49
N ARG A 240 -3.65 16.59 -6.69
CA ARG A 240 -4.91 16.89 -7.38
C ARG A 240 -5.76 15.64 -7.58
N GLN A 241 -5.17 14.57 -8.12
CA GLN A 241 -5.87 13.30 -8.34
C GLN A 241 -6.36 12.69 -7.02
N ARG A 242 -5.54 12.77 -5.96
CA ARG A 242 -5.91 12.25 -4.64
C ARG A 242 -7.11 13.00 -4.04
N ILE A 243 -7.19 14.32 -4.19
CA ILE A 243 -8.35 15.11 -3.76
C ILE A 243 -9.62 14.61 -4.47
N ILE A 244 -9.56 14.41 -5.78
CA ILE A 244 -10.69 13.90 -6.58
C ILE A 244 -11.08 12.49 -6.13
N ASP A 245 -10.09 11.60 -5.94
CA ASP A 245 -10.34 10.22 -5.48
C ASP A 245 -11.05 10.20 -4.12
N ILE A 246 -10.63 11.05 -3.17
CA ILE A 246 -11.23 11.16 -1.83
C ILE A 246 -12.63 11.78 -1.90
N ALA A 247 -12.79 12.89 -2.62
CA ALA A 247 -14.09 13.55 -2.76
C ALA A 247 -15.13 12.64 -3.43
N SER A 248 -14.67 11.75 -4.33
CA SER A 248 -15.53 10.76 -4.99
C SER A 248 -16.19 9.78 -4.03
N THR A 249 -15.67 9.61 -2.81
CA THR A 249 -16.24 8.73 -1.78
C THR A 249 -17.14 9.49 -0.79
N GLN A 250 -17.37 10.79 -0.97
CA GLN A 250 -18.25 11.55 -0.08
C GLN A 250 -19.72 11.18 -0.32
N PHE A 251 -20.55 11.22 0.71
CA PHE A 251 -22.00 11.06 0.58
C PHE A 251 -22.68 12.39 0.19
N PRO A 252 -23.87 12.36 -0.45
CA PRO A 252 -24.58 13.59 -0.86
C PRO A 252 -25.00 14.51 0.29
N ASP A 253 -25.08 13.99 1.52
CA ASP A 253 -25.40 14.77 2.74
C ASP A 253 -24.15 15.37 3.42
N GLY A 254 -22.98 15.14 2.83
CA GLY A 254 -21.67 15.61 3.28
C GLY A 254 -20.96 14.71 4.27
N GLY A 255 -21.60 13.63 4.75
CA GLY A 255 -20.91 12.58 5.47
C GLY A 255 -19.83 11.92 4.60
N CYS A 256 -18.91 11.21 5.25
CA CYS A 256 -17.82 10.51 4.55
C CYS A 256 -17.69 9.08 5.08
N TYR A 257 -17.23 8.18 4.21
CA TYR A 257 -16.54 7.00 4.69
C TYR A 257 -15.30 7.43 5.47
N HIS A 258 -15.05 6.83 6.63
CA HIS A 258 -13.87 7.17 7.41
C HIS A 258 -12.57 6.69 6.73
N GLN A 259 -12.64 5.59 5.97
CA GLN A 259 -11.55 5.09 5.15
C GLN A 259 -12.04 4.58 3.80
N TYR A 260 -11.16 4.51 2.80
CA TYR A 260 -11.44 3.89 1.49
C TYR A 260 -10.34 2.89 1.10
N GLN A 261 -10.71 1.88 0.33
CA GLN A 261 -9.81 0.80 -0.05
C GLN A 261 -8.85 1.26 -1.18
N PRO A 262 -7.51 1.17 -1.00
CA PRO A 262 -6.55 1.67 -1.97
C PRO A 262 -6.69 1.06 -3.38
N LEU A 263 -6.98 -0.23 -3.44
CA LEU A 263 -7.05 -0.98 -4.71
C LEU A 263 -8.29 -0.63 -5.54
N THR A 264 -9.42 -0.39 -4.89
CA THR A 264 -10.72 -0.18 -5.57
C THR A 264 -11.16 1.28 -5.59
N LYS A 265 -10.50 2.14 -4.79
CA LYS A 265 -10.89 3.55 -4.54
C LYS A 265 -12.34 3.70 -4.06
N ARG A 266 -12.85 2.71 -3.32
CA ARG A 266 -14.21 2.72 -2.75
C ARG A 266 -14.17 2.86 -1.25
N GLY A 267 -15.14 3.57 -0.69
CA GLY A 267 -15.33 3.66 0.76
C GLY A 267 -15.41 2.29 1.45
N ASN A 268 -14.81 2.18 2.62
CA ASN A 268 -14.84 0.98 3.46
C ASN A 268 -15.81 1.18 4.63
N ASN A 269 -16.85 0.32 4.72
CA ASN A 269 -17.79 0.29 5.84
C ASN A 269 -17.24 -0.42 7.08
N ASP A 270 -16.14 -1.18 6.97
CA ASP A 270 -15.60 -1.99 8.06
C ASP A 270 -15.15 -1.16 9.27
N ILE A 271 -14.83 0.12 9.06
CA ILE A 271 -14.45 1.09 10.11
C ILE A 271 -15.57 2.13 10.34
N GLY A 272 -16.67 2.01 9.59
CA GLY A 272 -17.85 2.85 9.70
C GLY A 272 -17.69 4.26 9.12
N GLY A 273 -18.65 5.12 9.50
CA GLY A 273 -18.68 6.54 9.18
C GLY A 273 -19.28 7.33 10.35
N GLY A 274 -19.55 8.62 10.11
CA GLY A 274 -20.11 9.52 11.13
C GLY A 274 -19.08 10.14 12.07
N PHE A 275 -17.81 10.18 11.66
CA PHE A 275 -16.77 11.02 12.27
C PHE A 275 -16.96 12.43 11.73
N ASN A 276 -17.46 13.35 12.57
CA ASN A 276 -18.02 14.61 12.06
C ASN A 276 -16.94 15.65 11.71
N ASP A 277 -15.66 15.37 11.97
CA ASP A 277 -14.55 16.20 11.53
C ASP A 277 -14.10 15.89 10.09
N ASP A 278 -14.32 14.66 9.61
CA ASP A 278 -13.91 14.19 8.27
C ASP A 278 -14.25 15.18 7.15
N PRO A 279 -15.49 15.70 7.02
CA PRO A 279 -15.86 16.55 5.88
C PRO A 279 -15.04 17.83 5.78
N CYS A 280 -14.63 18.42 6.92
CA CYS A 280 -13.81 19.63 6.96
C CYS A 280 -12.40 19.41 6.39
N TRP A 281 -11.85 18.20 6.51
CA TRP A 281 -10.50 17.91 6.03
C TRP A 281 -10.39 17.97 4.50
N LEU A 282 -11.46 17.69 3.76
CA LEU A 282 -11.49 17.86 2.30
C LEU A 282 -11.30 19.33 1.89
N ILE A 283 -11.88 20.26 2.65
CA ILE A 283 -11.71 21.69 2.46
C ILE A 283 -10.25 22.07 2.71
N PHE A 284 -9.68 21.61 3.82
CA PHE A 284 -8.29 21.87 4.18
C PHE A 284 -7.30 21.40 3.10
N GLY A 285 -7.43 20.14 2.64
CA GLY A 285 -6.58 19.59 1.58
C GLY A 285 -6.70 20.35 0.25
N THR A 286 -7.94 20.71 -0.14
CA THR A 286 -8.19 21.45 -1.38
C THR A 286 -7.63 22.87 -1.31
N VAL A 287 -7.78 23.56 -0.18
CA VAL A 287 -7.22 24.90 0.03
C VAL A 287 -5.69 24.87 -0.01
N ALA A 288 -5.05 23.89 0.64
CA ALA A 288 -3.60 23.74 0.60
C ALA A 288 -3.09 23.52 -0.84
N TYR A 289 -3.79 22.68 -1.62
CA TYR A 289 -3.47 22.46 -3.03
C TYR A 289 -3.59 23.72 -3.88
N ILE A 290 -4.68 24.47 -3.75
CA ILE A 290 -4.87 25.72 -4.51
C ILE A 290 -3.83 26.76 -4.10
N LYS A 291 -3.48 26.86 -2.81
CA LYS A 291 -2.45 27.79 -2.34
C LYS A 291 -1.07 27.47 -2.92
N GLU A 292 -0.72 26.19 -3.03
CA GLU A 292 0.56 25.75 -3.60
C GLU A 292 0.62 25.98 -5.11
N THR A 293 -0.46 25.67 -5.84
CA THR A 293 -0.43 25.56 -7.30
C THR A 293 -1.03 26.74 -8.05
N GLY A 294 -1.95 27.48 -7.42
CA GLY A 294 -2.83 28.42 -8.09
C GLY A 294 -3.86 27.76 -9.03
N ASP A 295 -3.99 26.43 -9.05
CA ASP A 295 -4.93 25.72 -9.94
C ASP A 295 -6.36 25.77 -9.38
N PHE A 296 -7.07 26.86 -9.66
CA PHE A 296 -8.50 26.99 -9.35
C PHE A 296 -9.40 26.11 -10.25
N SER A 297 -8.88 25.52 -11.33
CA SER A 297 -9.68 24.67 -12.22
C SER A 297 -10.19 23.42 -11.50
N ILE A 298 -9.47 22.94 -10.48
CA ILE A 298 -9.88 21.79 -9.67
C ILE A 298 -11.29 21.97 -9.06
N LEU A 299 -11.68 23.21 -8.75
CA LEU A 299 -12.98 23.51 -8.15
C LEU A 299 -14.16 23.23 -9.11
N ALA A 300 -13.92 23.23 -10.42
CA ALA A 300 -14.92 22.95 -11.45
C ALA A 300 -14.96 21.48 -11.87
N GLU A 301 -14.02 20.66 -11.43
CA GLU A 301 -13.96 19.22 -11.76
C GLU A 301 -15.24 18.52 -11.34
N GLN A 302 -15.76 17.65 -12.21
CA GLN A 302 -16.96 16.88 -11.97
C GLN A 302 -16.60 15.62 -11.17
N VAL A 303 -17.09 15.56 -9.94
CA VAL A 303 -16.78 14.50 -8.96
C VAL A 303 -18.09 13.84 -8.53
N PRO A 304 -18.20 12.50 -8.54
CA PRO A 304 -19.41 11.80 -8.10
C PRO A 304 -19.52 11.75 -6.58
N PHE A 305 -20.71 11.50 -6.06
CA PHE A 305 -20.91 11.06 -4.68
C PHE A 305 -20.91 9.53 -4.60
N ASP A 306 -20.34 8.97 -3.53
CA ASP A 306 -20.30 7.51 -3.24
C ASP A 306 -19.88 6.66 -4.46
N ASN A 307 -18.97 7.19 -5.27
CA ASN A 307 -18.51 6.62 -6.53
C ASN A 307 -19.65 6.23 -7.50
N GLN A 308 -20.84 6.84 -7.40
CA GLN A 308 -22.01 6.53 -8.21
C GLN A 308 -22.00 7.36 -9.51
N PRO A 309 -21.90 6.72 -10.70
CA PRO A 309 -21.97 7.43 -11.96
C PRO A 309 -23.31 8.17 -12.13
N GLY A 310 -23.27 9.39 -12.66
CA GLY A 310 -24.46 10.24 -12.86
C GLY A 310 -24.82 11.12 -11.67
N THR A 311 -24.04 11.06 -10.58
CA THR A 311 -24.19 11.93 -9.40
C THR A 311 -23.18 13.08 -9.38
N GLU A 312 -22.44 13.27 -10.47
CA GLU A 312 -21.33 14.20 -10.51
C GLU A 312 -21.79 15.64 -10.30
N VAL A 313 -21.08 16.34 -9.44
CA VAL A 313 -21.18 17.79 -9.24
C VAL A 313 -19.77 18.39 -9.22
N SER A 314 -19.67 19.72 -9.30
CA SER A 314 -18.36 20.37 -9.17
C SER A 314 -17.72 20.06 -7.81
N LEU A 315 -16.40 19.91 -7.73
CA LEU A 315 -15.70 19.76 -6.44
C LEU A 315 -16.04 20.90 -5.46
N PHE A 316 -16.28 22.13 -5.96
CA PHE A 316 -16.75 23.21 -5.10
C PHE A 316 -18.09 22.93 -4.41
N GLU A 317 -18.98 22.18 -5.05
CA GLU A 317 -20.24 21.72 -4.44
C GLU A 317 -19.98 20.73 -3.31
N HIS A 318 -19.06 19.78 -3.49
CA HIS A 318 -18.59 18.89 -2.42
C HIS A 318 -18.08 19.70 -1.21
N LEU A 319 -17.27 20.74 -1.44
CA LEU A 319 -16.76 21.59 -0.35
C LEU A 319 -17.88 22.34 0.39
N LYS A 320 -18.87 22.87 -0.34
CA LYS A 320 -20.03 23.52 0.27
C LYS A 320 -20.86 22.53 1.09
N ILE A 321 -21.05 21.31 0.57
CA ILE A 321 -21.77 20.25 1.26
C ILE A 321 -21.01 19.82 2.53
N SER A 322 -19.69 19.67 2.48
CA SER A 322 -18.86 19.43 3.68
C SER A 322 -19.07 20.51 4.74
N MET A 323 -19.01 21.78 4.34
CA MET A 323 -19.21 22.91 5.25
C MET A 323 -20.64 22.89 5.84
N ASN A 324 -21.63 22.69 4.97
CA ASN A 324 -23.04 22.65 5.34
C ASN A 324 -23.36 21.49 6.28
N HIS A 325 -22.70 20.34 6.11
CA HIS A 325 -22.82 19.19 7.00
C HIS A 325 -22.52 19.59 8.44
N VAL A 326 -21.43 20.33 8.68
CA VAL A 326 -21.04 20.72 10.04
C VAL A 326 -21.94 21.81 10.62
N ILE A 327 -22.24 22.87 9.87
CA ILE A 327 -23.07 23.99 10.38
C ILE A 327 -24.53 23.62 10.61
N ASN A 328 -25.04 22.58 9.94
CA ASN A 328 -26.41 22.11 10.11
C ASN A 328 -26.54 21.08 11.25
N ASN A 329 -25.41 20.55 11.74
CA ASN A 329 -25.35 19.56 12.81
C ASN A 329 -24.72 20.14 14.07
N LEU A 330 -25.40 21.12 14.68
CA LEU A 330 -24.94 21.79 15.91
C LEU A 330 -25.71 21.31 17.15
N GLY A 331 -25.02 21.28 18.28
CA GLY A 331 -25.62 20.97 19.57
C GLY A 331 -26.20 22.20 20.30
N PRO A 332 -26.53 22.04 21.60
CA PRO A 332 -27.17 23.07 22.43
C PRO A 332 -26.35 24.35 22.57
N HIS A 333 -25.01 24.26 22.56
CA HIS A 333 -24.12 25.41 22.72
C HIS A 333 -23.72 26.02 21.37
N LYS A 334 -24.33 25.58 20.27
CA LYS A 334 -24.00 25.98 18.90
C LYS A 334 -22.60 25.55 18.48
N LEU A 335 -22.08 24.48 19.09
CA LEU A 335 -20.87 23.82 18.66
C LEU A 335 -21.23 22.62 17.76
N PRO A 336 -20.35 22.19 16.85
CA PRO A 336 -20.56 20.99 16.05
C PRO A 336 -20.80 19.77 16.91
N LEU A 337 -21.80 18.97 16.56
CA LEU A 337 -22.00 17.65 17.15
C LEU A 337 -20.79 16.76 16.83
N ILE A 338 -20.29 16.02 17.82
CA ILE A 338 -19.10 15.17 17.67
C ILE A 338 -19.36 13.94 16.78
N GLY A 339 -20.62 13.54 16.60
CA GLY A 339 -20.94 12.31 15.89
C GLY A 339 -20.35 11.10 16.63
N ARG A 340 -19.68 10.22 15.92
CA ARG A 340 -18.99 9.06 16.51
C ARG A 340 -17.75 9.45 17.30
N ALA A 341 -16.92 10.31 16.72
CA ALA A 341 -15.73 10.94 17.27
C ALA A 341 -15.35 12.13 16.36
N ASP A 342 -14.43 12.97 16.84
CA ASP A 342 -13.70 13.93 16.01
C ASP A 342 -12.31 13.36 15.66
N TRP A 343 -11.31 14.21 15.43
CA TRP A 343 -9.92 13.79 15.14
C TRP A 343 -9.35 12.82 16.17
N ASN A 344 -9.80 12.90 17.44
CA ASN A 344 -9.47 11.88 18.43
C ASN A 344 -10.45 10.71 18.32
N ASP A 345 -10.06 9.68 17.56
CA ASP A 345 -10.87 8.48 17.30
C ASP A 345 -11.32 7.75 18.60
N CYS A 346 -10.66 8.00 19.74
CA CYS A 346 -10.98 7.41 21.05
C CYS A 346 -11.96 8.23 21.90
N LEU A 347 -12.40 9.41 21.44
CA LEU A 347 -13.36 10.25 22.15
C LEU A 347 -14.82 9.89 21.76
N ASN A 348 -15.23 8.66 22.08
CA ASN A 348 -16.51 8.11 21.63
C ASN A 348 -17.66 8.41 22.61
N LEU A 349 -18.10 9.67 22.64
CA LEU A 349 -19.12 10.17 23.59
C LEU A 349 -20.55 9.65 23.35
N ASN A 350 -20.74 8.86 22.28
CA ASN A 350 -22.04 8.31 21.87
C ASN A 350 -22.07 6.78 21.83
N CYS A 351 -20.98 6.07 22.21
CA CYS A 351 -20.91 4.61 22.10
C CYS A 351 -21.67 3.89 23.25
N PHE A 352 -21.26 4.14 24.50
CA PHE A 352 -21.80 3.45 25.70
C PHE A 352 -21.86 1.92 25.59
N SER A 353 -20.81 1.31 25.01
CA SER A 353 -20.68 -0.15 24.93
C SER A 353 -20.21 -0.75 26.27
N TRP A 354 -20.75 -1.93 26.58
CA TRP A 354 -20.33 -2.79 27.69
C TRP A 354 -19.87 -4.17 27.20
N ASP A 355 -19.90 -4.43 25.89
CA ASP A 355 -19.45 -5.68 25.28
C ASP A 355 -17.96 -5.60 24.97
N PRO A 356 -17.10 -6.47 25.53
CA PRO A 356 -15.67 -6.43 25.28
C PRO A 356 -15.27 -6.78 23.84
N ASN A 357 -16.18 -7.33 23.03
CA ASN A 357 -15.90 -7.70 21.63
C ASN A 357 -16.29 -6.62 20.62
N GLU A 358 -16.90 -5.53 21.08
CA GLU A 358 -17.35 -4.43 20.25
C GLU A 358 -16.23 -3.39 20.05
N SER A 359 -15.99 -2.99 18.80
CA SER A 359 -15.09 -1.87 18.51
C SER A 359 -15.80 -0.55 18.76
N PHE A 360 -15.22 0.29 19.62
CA PHE A 360 -15.72 1.64 19.90
C PHE A 360 -15.86 2.51 18.63
N GLN A 361 -15.05 2.23 17.61
CA GLN A 361 -15.05 2.93 16.33
C GLN A 361 -16.15 2.47 15.37
N THR A 362 -16.85 1.36 15.62
CA THR A 362 -17.87 0.86 14.68
C THR A 362 -19.22 0.58 15.34
N THR A 363 -19.26 0.28 16.63
CA THR A 363 -20.50 0.07 17.40
C THR A 363 -21.50 1.21 17.19
N GLU A 364 -22.77 0.87 17.01
CA GLU A 364 -23.83 1.85 16.75
C GLU A 364 -23.90 2.93 17.85
N ASN A 365 -24.02 4.19 17.45
CA ASN A 365 -24.15 5.31 18.38
C ASN A 365 -25.51 5.24 19.08
N LYS A 366 -25.52 5.33 20.42
CA LYS A 366 -26.75 5.53 21.21
C LYS A 366 -27.12 7.01 21.18
N GLY A 367 -27.77 7.42 20.09
CA GLY A 367 -28.12 8.82 19.80
C GLY A 367 -29.32 9.37 20.57
N GLU A 368 -30.12 8.55 21.26
CA GLU A 368 -31.22 9.04 22.08
C GLU A 368 -30.68 9.76 23.34
N GLY A 369 -30.78 11.10 23.34
CA GLY A 369 -30.45 11.94 24.50
C GLY A 369 -29.02 12.47 24.54
N SER A 370 -28.11 11.93 23.74
CA SER A 370 -26.74 12.45 23.67
C SER A 370 -26.61 13.56 22.63
N LYS A 371 -26.08 14.71 23.06
CA LYS A 371 -25.80 15.90 22.24
C LYS A 371 -24.37 16.36 22.45
N ALA A 372 -23.44 15.41 22.48
CA ALA A 372 -22.03 15.72 22.65
C ALA A 372 -21.53 16.59 21.49
N GLU A 373 -20.80 17.64 21.84
CA GLU A 373 -20.27 18.64 20.90
C GLU A 373 -18.73 18.62 20.92
N SER A 374 -18.10 18.99 19.81
CA SER A 374 -16.64 19.05 19.68
C SER A 374 -16.14 20.48 19.51
N LEU A 375 -15.25 20.90 20.41
CA LEU A 375 -14.47 22.13 20.25
C LEU A 375 -13.38 21.99 19.18
N MET A 376 -12.90 20.77 18.92
CA MET A 376 -11.89 20.53 17.89
C MET A 376 -12.47 20.82 16.50
N ILE A 377 -13.67 20.31 16.20
CA ILE A 377 -14.34 20.59 14.92
C ILE A 377 -14.62 22.09 14.78
N ALA A 378 -15.07 22.76 15.84
CA ALA A 378 -15.26 24.21 15.82
C ALA A 378 -13.95 24.97 15.53
N GLY A 379 -12.82 24.47 16.04
CA GLY A 379 -11.49 25.02 15.78
C GLY A 379 -11.11 25.04 14.29
N LEU A 380 -11.58 24.06 13.50
CA LEU A 380 -11.30 23.98 12.06
C LEU A 380 -11.90 25.14 11.25
N PHE A 381 -12.80 25.95 11.81
CA PHE A 381 -13.37 27.14 11.16
C PHE A 381 -12.50 28.40 11.31
N VAL A 382 -11.50 28.36 12.19
CA VAL A 382 -10.66 29.53 12.55
C VAL A 382 -9.26 29.44 11.94
N VAL A 383 -8.90 28.28 11.38
CA VAL A 383 -7.62 27.97 10.72
C VAL A 383 -7.76 28.11 9.22
#